data_AF-A0A9E6VLC9-F1
#
_entry.id   AF-A0A9E6VLC9-F1
#
_cell.length_a   1.000
_cell.length_b   1.000
_cell.length_c   1.000
_cell.angle_alpha   90.00
_cell.angle_beta   90.00
_cell.angle_gamma   90.00
#
_symmetry.space_group_name_H-M   'P 1'
#
loop_
_entity.id
_entity.type
_entity.pdbx_description
1 polymer ?
#
loop_
_entity_poly.entity_id
_entity_poly.type
_entity_poly.pdbx_seq_one_letter_code
_entity_poly.pdbx_strand_id
1 'polypeptide(L)'
;MRTETLTNVHTAALRKEMDWLTRLIEFRLALRDNREYSEADPLSKEWVKRLKMEQVAPQEIPESALGQYYLEHPGFEFADRVLVALGLAVHICPRAFAKILLYRERDEISLYEAGGIKSSQYDGFIPTGMTWLWLVSSGKTDEYARQLARLYKNHPVLESGIIRFSAWNDSEPSGSGAIMLDKDFLVKVLG
;
A
#
# COMPACT_ATOMS: atom_id res chain seq x y z
N MET A 1 24.12 13.64 -21.59
CA MET A 1 24.59 13.76 -20.19
C MET A 1 23.50 14.15 -19.19
N ARG A 2 22.57 15.09 -19.47
CA ARG A 2 21.45 15.41 -18.54
C ARG A 2 20.40 14.29 -18.40
N THR A 3 20.14 13.53 -19.47
CA THR A 3 19.07 12.52 -19.49
C THR A 3 19.39 11.27 -18.66
N GLU A 4 20.65 10.80 -18.66
CA GLU A 4 21.07 9.64 -17.85
C GLU A 4 21.03 9.91 -16.34
N THR A 5 21.30 11.15 -15.93
CA THR A 5 21.23 11.55 -14.50
C THR A 5 19.78 11.63 -14.01
N LEU A 6 18.84 12.01 -14.88
CA LEU A 6 17.42 12.12 -14.53
C LEU A 6 16.74 10.75 -14.44
N THR A 7 16.95 9.83 -15.40
CA THR A 7 16.42 8.45 -15.29
C THR A 7 16.86 7.75 -13.99
N ASN A 8 18.05 8.10 -13.49
CA ASN A 8 18.54 7.63 -12.20
C ASN A 8 17.72 8.17 -11.02
N VAL A 9 17.30 9.45 -11.02
CA VAL A 9 16.52 10.04 -9.92
C VAL A 9 15.11 9.46 -9.82
N HIS A 10 14.43 9.24 -10.95
CA HIS A 10 13.11 8.61 -10.98
C HIS A 10 13.17 7.18 -10.45
N THR A 11 14.14 6.39 -10.93
CA THR A 11 14.35 5.01 -10.46
C THR A 11 14.70 4.96 -8.97
N ALA A 12 15.52 5.89 -8.49
CA ALA A 12 15.87 5.97 -7.07
C ALA A 12 14.64 6.30 -6.20
N ALA A 13 13.79 7.22 -6.63
CA ALA A 13 12.56 7.58 -5.93
C ALA A 13 11.60 6.39 -5.85
N LEU A 14 11.35 5.73 -6.98
CA LEU A 14 10.50 4.54 -7.03
C LEU A 14 11.05 3.42 -6.15
N ARG A 15 12.36 3.18 -6.15
CA ARG A 15 12.98 2.18 -5.27
C ARG A 15 12.70 2.49 -3.80
N LYS A 16 12.91 3.73 -3.36
CA LYS A 16 12.63 4.14 -1.98
C LYS A 16 11.15 3.98 -1.63
N GLU A 17 10.25 4.34 -2.53
CA GLU A 17 8.80 4.18 -2.34
C GLU A 17 8.42 2.71 -2.17
N MET A 18 8.98 1.82 -3.00
CA MET A 18 8.69 0.38 -2.92
C MET A 18 9.31 -0.28 -1.70
N ASP A 19 10.52 0.12 -1.31
CA ASP A 19 11.16 -0.33 -0.07
C ASP A 19 10.35 0.13 1.15
N TRP A 20 9.84 1.36 1.13
CA TRP A 20 8.95 1.89 2.15
C TRP A 20 7.64 1.09 2.25
N LEU A 21 6.94 0.87 1.13
CA LEU A 21 5.72 0.08 1.11
C LEU A 21 5.95 -1.36 1.60
N THR A 22 7.06 -1.99 1.19
CA THR A 22 7.42 -3.34 1.62
C THR A 22 7.61 -3.39 3.13
N ARG A 23 8.33 -2.43 3.72
CA ARG A 23 8.49 -2.32 5.17
C ARG A 23 7.15 -2.09 5.88
N LEU A 24 6.24 -1.33 5.28
CA LEU A 24 4.90 -1.12 5.85
C LEU A 24 4.09 -2.42 5.87
N ILE A 25 4.09 -3.19 4.78
CA ILE A 25 3.43 -4.50 4.72
C ILE A 25 4.01 -5.43 5.79
N GLU A 26 5.33 -5.51 5.90
CA GLU A 26 6.02 -6.31 6.91
C GLU A 26 5.66 -5.91 8.34
N PHE A 27 5.68 -4.61 8.61
CA PHE A 27 5.26 -4.04 9.88
C PHE A 27 3.82 -4.46 10.23
N ARG A 28 2.91 -4.44 9.24
CA ARG A 28 1.50 -4.79 9.45
C ARG A 28 1.26 -6.26 9.69
N LEU A 29 2.00 -7.13 9.02
CA LEU A 29 1.98 -8.57 9.28
C LEU A 29 2.52 -8.86 10.70
N ALA A 30 3.64 -8.25 11.09
CA ALA A 30 4.21 -8.42 12.42
C ALA A 30 3.27 -7.95 13.55
N LEU A 31 2.54 -6.85 13.35
CA LEU A 31 1.53 -6.40 14.33
C LEU A 31 0.36 -7.38 14.47
N ARG A 32 -0.05 -8.03 13.37
CA ARG A 32 -1.12 -9.04 13.40
C ARG A 32 -0.68 -10.27 14.18
N ASP A 33 0.50 -10.81 13.90
CA ASP A 33 1.05 -11.96 14.63
C ASP A 33 1.00 -11.71 16.13
N ASN A 34 1.43 -10.52 16.59
CA ASN A 34 1.39 -10.20 18.02
C ASN A 34 -0.04 -10.10 18.61
N ARG A 35 -1.09 -9.96 17.80
CA ARG A 35 -2.49 -10.11 18.28
C ARG A 35 -2.92 -11.57 18.40
N GLU A 36 -2.34 -12.47 17.61
CA GLU A 36 -2.64 -13.92 17.62
C GLU A 36 -1.74 -14.72 18.58
N TYR A 37 -0.53 -14.23 18.90
CA TYR A 37 0.41 -14.90 19.79
C TYR A 37 -0.03 -14.92 21.27
N SER A 38 -0.28 -16.13 21.76
CA SER A 38 -0.39 -16.48 23.19
C SER A 38 0.95 -16.32 23.93
N GLU A 39 0.93 -16.20 25.26
CA GLU A 39 1.99 -15.63 26.11
C GLU A 39 3.41 -16.26 26.05
N ALA A 40 3.63 -17.34 25.30
CA ALA A 40 4.79 -18.23 25.41
C ALA A 40 6.09 -17.83 24.67
N ASP A 41 6.11 -16.78 23.83
CA ASP A 41 7.35 -16.31 23.16
C ASP A 41 7.74 -14.88 23.60
N PRO A 42 8.80 -14.71 24.41
CA PRO A 42 9.24 -13.39 24.88
C PRO A 42 10.03 -12.57 23.86
N LEU A 43 10.68 -13.19 22.87
CA LEU A 43 11.64 -12.50 21.98
C LEU A 43 10.94 -11.71 20.85
N SER A 44 9.73 -12.11 20.46
CA SER A 44 8.90 -11.39 19.47
C SER A 44 8.19 -10.18 20.07
N LYS A 45 7.78 -10.25 21.34
CA LYS A 45 6.99 -9.20 22.03
C LYS A 45 7.71 -7.87 22.13
N GLU A 46 9.02 -7.87 22.40
CA GLU A 46 9.74 -6.64 22.69
C GLU A 46 10.07 -5.84 21.43
N TRP A 47 10.37 -6.52 20.32
CA TRP A 47 10.62 -5.84 19.04
C TRP A 47 9.33 -5.26 18.44
N VAL A 48 8.21 -5.99 18.51
CA VAL A 48 6.90 -5.50 18.04
C VAL A 48 6.33 -4.37 18.89
N LYS A 49 6.55 -4.37 20.22
CA LYS A 49 6.17 -3.23 21.09
C LYS A 49 6.95 -1.94 20.77
N ARG A 50 8.15 -2.06 20.19
CA ARG A 50 9.00 -0.94 19.81
C ARG A 50 8.79 -0.46 18.38
N LEU A 51 8.07 -1.24 17.56
CA LEU A 51 7.71 -0.91 16.19
C LEU A 51 6.74 0.28 16.21
N LYS A 52 7.13 1.38 15.57
CA LYS A 52 6.32 2.60 15.48
C LYS A 52 6.10 3.01 14.03
N MET A 53 4.95 3.61 13.73
CA MET A 53 4.58 4.05 12.37
C MET A 53 5.58 5.08 11.81
N GLU A 54 6.15 5.92 12.66
CA GLU A 54 7.14 6.94 12.30
C GLU A 54 8.45 6.34 11.76
N GLN A 55 8.75 5.07 12.07
CA GLN A 55 9.91 4.34 11.53
C GLN A 55 9.69 3.87 10.09
N VAL A 56 8.45 3.96 9.61
CA VAL A 56 8.03 3.58 8.26
C VAL A 56 7.43 4.80 7.56
N ALA A 57 8.09 5.96 7.66
CA ALA A 57 7.69 7.15 6.91
C ALA A 57 8.26 7.10 5.47
N PRO A 58 7.50 7.54 4.46
CA PRO A 58 7.99 7.63 3.09
C PRO A 58 9.13 8.65 3.00
N GLN A 59 10.17 8.32 2.24
CA GLN A 59 11.29 9.23 1.98
C GLN A 59 11.05 9.99 0.69
N GLU A 60 11.15 11.31 0.74
CA GLU A 60 10.92 12.16 -0.43
C GLU A 60 12.20 12.33 -1.27
N ILE A 61 12.02 12.29 -2.59
CA ILE A 61 13.03 12.72 -3.57
C ILE A 61 12.34 13.75 -4.49
N PRO A 62 12.30 15.03 -4.09
CA PRO A 62 11.57 16.10 -4.77
C PRO A 62 11.84 16.16 -6.27
N GLU A 63 13.06 15.90 -6.72
CA GLU A 63 13.49 16.04 -8.10
C GLU A 63 12.89 14.99 -9.04
N SER A 64 12.32 13.90 -8.49
CA SER A 64 11.62 12.89 -9.29
C SER A 64 10.19 13.33 -9.61
N ALA A 65 9.62 12.82 -10.70
CA ALA A 65 8.23 13.10 -11.07
C ALA A 65 7.22 12.64 -9.99
N LEU A 66 7.52 11.55 -9.26
CA LEU A 66 6.73 11.12 -8.12
C LEU A 66 6.84 12.11 -6.94
N GLY A 67 8.06 12.59 -6.66
CA GLY A 67 8.30 13.61 -5.63
C GLY A 67 7.60 14.92 -5.94
N GLN A 68 7.71 15.41 -7.18
CA GLN A 68 6.99 16.60 -7.65
C GLN A 68 5.47 16.43 -7.51
N TYR A 69 4.94 15.25 -7.90
CA TYR A 69 3.52 14.97 -7.72
C TYR A 69 3.07 15.08 -6.26
N TYR A 70 3.86 14.57 -5.30
CA TYR A 70 3.53 14.74 -3.88
C TYR A 70 3.66 16.18 -3.38
N LEU A 71 4.60 16.97 -3.92
CA LEU A 71 4.72 18.40 -3.58
C LEU A 71 3.57 19.24 -4.13
N GLU A 72 3.04 18.88 -5.30
CA GLU A 72 1.84 19.49 -5.90
C GLU A 72 0.56 19.19 -5.09
N HIS A 73 0.60 18.17 -4.21
CA HIS A 73 -0.53 17.72 -3.39
C HIS A 73 -0.20 17.75 -1.89
N PRO A 74 0.06 18.93 -1.30
CA PRO A 74 0.48 19.06 0.10
C PRO A 74 -0.57 18.58 1.13
N GLY A 75 -1.82 18.40 0.71
CA GLY A 75 -2.90 17.85 1.54
C GLY A 75 -2.92 16.31 1.61
N PHE A 76 -2.03 15.61 0.89
CA PHE A 76 -1.96 14.15 0.95
C PHE A 76 -1.45 13.68 2.31
N GLU A 77 -2.25 12.86 2.98
CA GLU A 77 -1.88 12.19 4.21
C GLU A 77 -1.10 10.91 3.92
N PHE A 78 -0.59 10.29 4.99
CA PHE A 78 0.03 8.96 4.93
C PHE A 78 -0.83 7.96 4.14
N ALA A 79 -2.14 7.91 4.40
CA ALA A 79 -3.04 6.98 3.74
C ALA A 79 -3.10 7.21 2.23
N ASP A 80 -3.08 8.46 1.77
CA ASP A 80 -3.10 8.82 0.35
C ASP A 80 -1.85 8.27 -0.36
N ARG A 81 -0.66 8.44 0.25
CA ARG A 81 0.60 7.90 -0.30
C ARG A 81 0.61 6.37 -0.36
N VAL A 82 0.04 5.70 0.65
CA VAL A 82 -0.08 4.22 0.63
C VAL A 82 -0.92 3.77 -0.56
N LEU A 83 -2.02 4.48 -0.88
CA LEU A 83 -2.87 4.14 -2.02
C LEU A 83 -2.11 4.26 -3.35
N VAL A 84 -1.35 5.34 -3.52
CA VAL A 84 -0.50 5.55 -4.71
C VAL A 84 0.58 4.47 -4.82
N ALA A 85 1.28 4.19 -3.71
CA ALA A 85 2.33 3.17 -3.67
C ALA A 85 1.79 1.77 -3.99
N LEU A 86 0.59 1.42 -3.51
CA LEU A 86 -0.07 0.16 -3.86
C LEU A 86 -0.34 0.04 -5.36
N GLY A 87 -0.86 1.10 -5.99
CA GLY A 87 -1.10 1.13 -7.44
C GLY A 87 0.20 0.98 -8.24
N LEU A 88 1.27 1.66 -7.81
CA LEU A 88 2.59 1.54 -8.42
C LEU A 88 3.17 0.13 -8.29
N ALA A 89 3.09 -0.45 -7.10
CA ALA A 89 3.74 -1.72 -6.77
C ALA A 89 3.30 -2.88 -7.66
N VAL A 90 2.03 -2.91 -8.11
CA VAL A 90 1.54 -3.93 -9.07
C VAL A 90 2.37 -3.95 -10.34
N HIS A 91 2.84 -2.79 -10.81
CA HIS A 91 3.56 -2.65 -12.07
C HIS A 91 5.07 -2.74 -11.91
N ILE A 92 5.63 -2.18 -10.84
CA ILE A 92 7.09 -1.98 -10.72
C ILE A 92 7.75 -2.88 -9.66
N CYS A 93 6.98 -3.36 -8.68
CA CYS A 93 7.51 -4.19 -7.60
C CYS A 93 6.46 -5.21 -7.12
N PRO A 94 5.98 -6.12 -7.99
CA PRO A 94 4.95 -7.10 -7.62
C PRO A 94 5.38 -7.99 -6.45
N ARG A 95 6.70 -8.21 -6.30
CA ARG A 95 7.30 -8.95 -5.18
C ARG A 95 7.04 -8.32 -3.79
N ALA A 96 6.67 -7.03 -3.71
CA ALA A 96 6.35 -6.37 -2.44
C ALA A 96 5.21 -7.09 -1.71
N PHE A 97 4.34 -7.77 -2.45
CA PHE A 97 3.20 -8.52 -1.90
C PHE A 97 3.51 -9.99 -1.58
N ALA A 98 4.73 -10.47 -1.82
CA ALA A 98 5.08 -11.88 -1.64
C ALA A 98 4.79 -12.39 -0.22
N LYS A 99 5.07 -11.56 0.81
CA LYS A 99 4.76 -11.92 2.20
C LYS A 99 3.26 -12.05 2.45
N ILE A 100 2.42 -11.21 1.85
CA ILE A 100 0.96 -11.32 1.97
C ILE A 100 0.49 -12.67 1.40
N LEU A 101 1.04 -13.10 0.26
CA LEU A 101 0.73 -14.40 -0.34
C LEU A 101 1.16 -15.57 0.55
N LEU A 102 2.40 -15.55 1.05
CA LEU A 102 2.91 -16.59 1.95
C LEU A 102 2.08 -16.72 3.23
N TYR A 103 1.62 -15.59 3.79
CA TYR A 103 0.72 -15.60 4.95
C TYR A 103 -0.62 -16.26 4.64
N ARG A 104 -1.19 -15.99 3.47
CA ARG A 104 -2.47 -16.60 3.05
C ARG A 104 -2.38 -18.10 2.86
N GLU A 105 -1.23 -18.61 2.42
CA GLU A 105 -1.02 -20.05 2.22
C GLU A 105 -0.80 -20.79 3.55
N ARG A 106 -0.25 -20.10 4.56
CA ARG A 106 0.13 -20.71 5.85
C ARG A 106 -1.03 -20.79 6.85
N ASP A 107 -1.98 -19.86 6.80
CA ASP A 107 -2.96 -19.66 7.88
C ASP A 107 -4.41 -19.83 7.41
N GLU A 108 -5.10 -20.83 7.95
CA GLU A 108 -6.48 -21.18 7.58
C GLU A 108 -7.49 -20.10 8.02
N ILE A 109 -7.16 -19.30 9.05
CA ILE A 109 -7.93 -18.11 9.43
C ILE A 109 -7.46 -16.94 8.55
N SER A 110 -7.89 -17.01 7.30
CA SER A 110 -7.44 -16.16 6.19
C SER A 110 -7.17 -14.69 6.55
N LEU A 111 -6.19 -14.09 5.88
CA LEU A 111 -5.96 -12.64 5.84
C LEU A 111 -7.05 -11.93 5.02
N TYR A 112 -8.33 -12.20 5.34
CA TYR A 112 -9.52 -11.70 4.63
C TYR A 112 -9.59 -10.17 4.68
N GLU A 113 -9.15 -9.58 5.80
CA GLU A 113 -9.10 -8.13 5.99
C GLU A 113 -8.19 -7.42 4.97
N ALA A 114 -7.14 -8.08 4.46
CA ALA A 114 -6.27 -7.51 3.44
C ALA A 114 -6.87 -7.60 2.03
N GLY A 115 -8.04 -8.23 1.84
CA GLY A 115 -8.77 -8.24 0.57
C GLY A 115 -8.04 -8.96 -0.56
N GLY A 116 -7.74 -8.27 -1.65
CA GLY A 116 -6.86 -8.79 -2.70
C GLY A 116 -7.50 -9.80 -3.64
N ILE A 117 -7.23 -9.64 -4.94
CA ILE A 117 -7.82 -10.48 -5.99
C ILE A 117 -6.76 -11.44 -6.53
N LYS A 118 -7.12 -12.72 -6.61
CA LYS A 118 -6.39 -13.71 -7.40
C LYS A 118 -6.91 -13.66 -8.84
N SER A 119 -6.05 -13.29 -9.79
CA SER A 119 -6.41 -13.22 -11.20
C SER A 119 -6.19 -14.56 -11.89
N SER A 120 -6.96 -14.83 -12.95
CA SER A 120 -6.73 -15.99 -13.82
C SER A 120 -5.52 -15.83 -14.74
N GLN A 121 -5.08 -14.59 -14.99
CA GLN A 121 -3.98 -14.26 -15.90
C GLN A 121 -2.71 -13.80 -15.17
N TYR A 122 -2.81 -13.54 -13.87
CA TYR A 122 -1.71 -13.07 -13.04
C TYR A 122 -1.72 -13.84 -11.73
N ASP A 123 -0.67 -14.64 -11.52
CA ASP A 123 -0.51 -15.51 -10.35
C ASP A 123 0.04 -14.77 -9.11
N GLY A 124 0.09 -13.43 -9.18
CA GLY A 124 0.47 -12.60 -8.05
C GLY A 124 -0.72 -12.07 -7.27
N PHE A 125 -0.43 -11.10 -6.39
CA PHE A 125 -1.43 -10.42 -5.58
C PHE A 125 -1.85 -9.10 -6.24
N ILE A 126 -3.15 -8.92 -6.49
CA ILE A 126 -3.70 -7.63 -6.91
C ILE A 126 -4.31 -6.96 -5.69
N PRO A 127 -3.75 -5.83 -5.20
CA PRO A 127 -4.28 -5.14 -4.04
C PRO A 127 -5.64 -4.49 -4.35
N THR A 128 -6.43 -4.34 -3.30
CA THR A 128 -7.80 -3.80 -3.33
C THR A 128 -7.92 -2.62 -2.37
N GLY A 129 -9.04 -1.91 -2.38
CA GLY A 129 -9.36 -0.92 -1.35
C GLY A 129 -9.31 -1.50 0.07
N MET A 130 -9.68 -2.77 0.25
CA MET A 130 -9.51 -3.48 1.51
C MET A 130 -8.03 -3.65 1.90
N THR A 131 -7.14 -3.95 0.94
CA THR A 131 -5.69 -3.99 1.20
C THR A 131 -5.18 -2.65 1.71
N TRP A 132 -5.63 -1.56 1.10
CA TRP A 132 -5.31 -0.20 1.53
C TRP A 132 -5.83 0.07 2.94
N LEU A 133 -7.12 -0.16 3.20
CA LEU A 133 -7.74 0.03 4.53
C LEU A 133 -7.01 -0.80 5.60
N TRP A 134 -6.71 -2.05 5.30
CA TRP A 134 -5.93 -2.90 6.19
C TRP A 134 -4.59 -2.25 6.53
N LEU A 135 -3.81 -1.77 5.55
CA LEU A 135 -2.50 -1.15 5.78
C LEU A 135 -2.54 0.15 6.58
N VAL A 136 -3.55 1.00 6.37
CA VAL A 136 -3.61 2.33 7.01
C VAL A 136 -4.29 2.28 8.38
N SER A 137 -5.21 1.35 8.62
CA SER A 137 -6.08 1.42 9.80
C SER A 137 -5.52 0.83 11.09
N SER A 138 -4.32 0.26 11.05
CA SER A 138 -3.65 -0.35 12.21
C SER A 138 -4.50 -1.37 12.97
N GLY A 139 -5.47 -1.99 12.29
CA GLY A 139 -6.47 -2.89 12.89
C GLY A 139 -7.36 -2.22 13.95
N LYS A 140 -7.56 -0.90 13.88
CA LYS A 140 -8.45 -0.12 14.73
C LYS A 140 -9.72 0.23 13.96
N THR A 141 -10.88 -0.09 14.53
CA THR A 141 -12.18 0.05 13.84
C THR A 141 -12.56 1.50 13.55
N ASP A 142 -12.23 2.42 14.45
CA ASP A 142 -12.44 3.86 14.28
C ASP A 142 -11.64 4.41 13.10
N GLU A 143 -10.37 4.02 12.98
CA GLU A 143 -9.52 4.41 11.87
C GLU A 143 -9.98 3.76 10.55
N TYR A 144 -10.43 2.50 10.58
CA TYR A 144 -11.02 1.83 9.42
C TYR A 144 -12.26 2.56 8.92
N ALA A 145 -13.20 2.89 9.81
CA ALA A 145 -14.41 3.63 9.45
C ALA A 145 -14.08 5.04 8.91
N ARG A 146 -13.09 5.73 9.49
CA ARG A 146 -12.63 7.05 9.02
C ARG A 146 -12.11 6.98 7.59
N GLN A 147 -11.23 6.03 7.28
CA GLN A 147 -10.62 5.89 5.96
C GLN A 147 -11.63 5.38 4.92
N LEU A 148 -12.52 4.47 5.32
CA LEU A 148 -13.60 4.01 4.46
C LEU A 148 -14.57 5.16 4.12
N ALA A 149 -14.92 6.00 5.08
CA ALA A 149 -15.74 7.18 4.83
C ALA A 149 -15.07 8.18 3.87
N ARG A 150 -13.74 8.29 3.88
CA ARG A 150 -12.99 9.10 2.90
C ARG A 150 -13.13 8.56 1.49
N LEU A 151 -13.10 7.23 1.29
CA LEU A 151 -13.33 6.62 -0.03
C LEU A 151 -14.70 6.95 -0.61
N TYR A 152 -15.73 7.00 0.23
CA TYR A 152 -17.12 7.22 -0.20
C TYR A 152 -17.49 8.68 -0.50
N LYS A 153 -16.73 9.62 0.04
CA LYS A 153 -17.01 11.05 -0.12
C LYS A 153 -16.14 11.60 -1.23
N ASN A 154 -14.99 12.14 -0.84
CA ASN A 154 -14.05 12.86 -1.69
C ASN A 154 -12.65 12.44 -1.24
N HIS A 155 -12.05 11.48 -1.94
CA HIS A 155 -10.69 11.04 -1.66
C HIS A 155 -9.73 11.76 -2.62
N PRO A 156 -8.76 12.56 -2.14
CA PRO A 156 -7.93 13.41 -3.00
C PRO A 156 -7.22 12.66 -4.14
N VAL A 157 -6.69 11.47 -3.84
CA VAL A 157 -6.06 10.61 -4.86
C VAL A 157 -7.04 10.16 -5.94
N LEU A 158 -8.29 9.83 -5.57
CA LEU A 158 -9.31 9.41 -6.54
C LEU A 158 -9.78 10.58 -7.39
N GLU A 159 -9.93 11.76 -6.79
CA GLU A 159 -10.28 13.00 -7.51
C GLU A 159 -9.22 13.40 -8.53
N SER A 160 -7.94 13.17 -8.22
CA SER A 160 -6.84 13.43 -9.17
C SER A 160 -6.83 12.48 -10.39
N GLY A 161 -7.59 11.39 -10.35
CA GLY A 161 -7.73 10.44 -11.45
C GLY A 161 -6.58 9.45 -11.63
N ILE A 162 -5.51 9.54 -10.84
CA ILE A 162 -4.35 8.64 -10.97
C ILE A 162 -4.59 7.24 -10.38
N ILE A 163 -5.55 7.11 -9.47
CA ILE A 163 -6.01 5.83 -8.93
C ILE A 163 -7.51 5.73 -9.14
N ARG A 164 -7.93 4.53 -9.52
CA ARG A 164 -9.32 4.12 -9.64
C ARG A 164 -9.47 2.76 -8.98
N PHE A 165 -10.70 2.39 -8.65
CA PHE A 165 -11.00 1.02 -8.26
C PHE A 165 -11.76 0.33 -9.38
N SER A 166 -11.50 -0.97 -9.59
CA SER A 166 -12.41 -1.78 -10.42
C SER A 166 -13.79 -1.82 -9.78
N ALA A 167 -14.82 -2.16 -10.55
CA ALA A 167 -16.13 -2.44 -10.00
C ALA A 167 -16.06 -3.57 -8.97
N TRP A 168 -16.95 -3.51 -7.98
CA TRP A 168 -17.23 -4.57 -7.03
C TRP A 168 -18.73 -4.79 -6.91
N ASN A 169 -19.13 -5.92 -6.32
CA ASN A 169 -20.54 -6.26 -6.11
C ASN A 169 -21.07 -5.58 -4.83
N ASP A 170 -22.30 -5.07 -4.86
CA ASP A 170 -22.95 -4.47 -3.68
C ASP A 170 -23.13 -5.47 -2.52
N SER A 171 -23.09 -6.78 -2.79
CA SER A 171 -23.08 -7.82 -1.76
C SER A 171 -21.71 -8.05 -1.11
N GLU A 172 -20.66 -7.39 -1.60
CA GLU A 172 -19.30 -7.50 -1.08
C GLU A 172 -18.95 -6.31 -0.18
N PRO A 173 -17.95 -6.45 0.72
CA PRO A 173 -17.44 -5.33 1.48
C PRO A 173 -16.93 -4.21 0.58
N SER A 174 -17.23 -2.98 0.99
CA SER A 174 -16.74 -1.76 0.36
C SER A 174 -15.23 -1.79 0.13
N GLY A 175 -14.81 -1.49 -1.11
CA GLY A 175 -13.40 -1.49 -1.47
C GLY A 175 -12.83 -2.87 -1.82
N SER A 176 -13.66 -3.88 -2.10
CA SER A 176 -13.19 -5.16 -2.65
C SER A 176 -12.65 -5.05 -4.08
N GLY A 177 -12.92 -3.94 -4.78
CA GLY A 177 -12.37 -3.67 -6.11
C GLY A 177 -10.84 -3.50 -6.13
N ALA A 178 -10.21 -3.94 -7.23
CA ALA A 178 -8.79 -3.80 -7.48
C ALA A 178 -8.37 -2.33 -7.55
N ILE A 179 -7.21 -1.99 -6.97
CA ILE A 179 -6.56 -0.70 -7.17
C ILE A 179 -5.98 -0.67 -8.58
N MET A 180 -6.36 0.33 -9.37
CA MET A 180 -5.91 0.53 -10.75
C MET A 180 -5.19 1.87 -10.87
N LEU A 181 -3.92 1.82 -11.26
CA LEU A 181 -3.12 3.00 -11.55
C LEU A 181 -3.38 3.50 -12.97
N ASP A 182 -3.43 4.82 -13.12
CA ASP A 182 -3.47 5.46 -14.42
C ASP A 182 -2.17 5.23 -15.21
N LYS A 183 -2.32 4.90 -16.50
CA LYS A 183 -1.18 4.54 -17.36
C LYS A 183 -0.30 5.74 -17.70
N ASP A 184 -0.89 6.92 -17.89
CA ASP A 184 -0.13 8.13 -18.22
C ASP A 184 0.66 8.59 -17.00
N PHE A 185 0.06 8.46 -15.81
CA PHE A 185 0.79 8.67 -14.56
C PHE A 185 1.95 7.66 -14.39
N LEU A 186 1.73 6.37 -14.67
CA LEU A 186 2.79 5.36 -14.63
C LEU A 186 3.95 5.72 -15.57
N VAL A 187 3.66 6.10 -16.81
CA VAL A 187 4.67 6.53 -17.78
C VAL A 187 5.41 7.78 -17.28
N LYS A 188 4.68 8.76 -16.73
CA LYS A 188 5.27 10.00 -16.18
C LYS A 188 6.25 9.73 -15.05
N VAL A 189 5.98 8.78 -14.16
CA VAL A 189 6.89 8.49 -13.03
C VAL A 189 8.07 7.59 -13.40
N LEU A 190 7.98 6.87 -14.52
CA LEU A 190 9.07 6.03 -15.06
C LEU A 190 10.05 6.79 -15.95
N GLY A 191 9.59 7.86 -16.63
CA GLY A 191 10.41 8.73 -17.49
C GLY A 191 11.15 9.80 -16.70
#